data_AF-W6TAH7-F1
#
_entry.id   AF-W6TAH7-F1
#
_cell.length_a   1.000
_cell.length_b   1.000
_cell.length_c   1.000
_cell.angle_alpha   90.00
_cell.angle_beta   90.00
_cell.angle_gamma   90.00
#
_symmetry.space_group_name_H-M   'P 1'
#
loop_
_entity.id
_entity.type
_entity.pdbx_description
1 polymer ?
#
loop_
_entity_poly.entity_id
_entity_poly.type
_entity_poly.pdbx_seq_one_letter_code
_entity_poly.pdbx_strand_id
1 'polypeptide(L)'
;MNIELFIARRKALGLSQKALSDGICTQATLSKFENNGKAPAIRIVAQLCQRLHLQLEDVFPTERVADAAVLKELEKIEFDLITSEYDDAEKRLNQIADLPRHDQETKLQYCFLKGYVAALSQRPISDVLFNFDQIITDLDEQHATIYTQLAYCGTGIAYQNNNENDKAQYYFEKVRHALPDLSLETTASVWRVINLAFYTGSFYASIHENDQSEKLLAYAVKICAQFHVTFYVAKVKFLQAQLTQDATAQRELLSDAAAFARINNNRQLLKKISSYSNSL
;
A
#
# COMPACT_ATOMS: atom_id res chain seq x y z
N MET A 1 -2.20 8.81 -20.09
CA MET A 1 -2.25 9.69 -21.27
C MET A 1 -0.85 9.84 -21.83
N ASN A 2 -0.64 9.45 -23.08
CA ASN A 2 0.64 9.52 -23.78
C ASN A 2 0.70 10.80 -24.62
N ILE A 3 0.92 11.94 -23.94
CA ILE A 3 0.99 13.25 -24.62
C ILE A 3 2.22 13.32 -25.51
N GLU A 4 3.33 12.68 -25.12
CA GLU A 4 4.56 12.67 -25.89
C GLU A 4 4.38 12.00 -27.25
N LEU A 5 3.69 10.86 -27.31
CA LEU A 5 3.31 10.21 -28.57
C LEU A 5 2.46 11.13 -29.44
N PHE A 6 1.47 11.80 -28.84
CA PHE A 6 0.61 12.75 -29.53
C PHE A 6 1.42 13.91 -30.15
N ILE A 7 2.34 14.52 -29.39
CA ILE A 7 3.20 15.61 -29.85
C ILE A 7 4.17 15.13 -30.94
N ALA A 8 4.80 13.97 -30.72
CA ALA A 8 5.74 13.38 -31.67
C ALA A 8 5.06 13.11 -33.01
N ARG A 9 3.84 12.55 -33.00
CA ARG A 9 3.07 12.28 -34.21
C ARG A 9 2.68 13.57 -34.94
N ARG A 10 2.23 14.61 -34.23
CA ARG A 10 1.92 15.92 -34.82
C ARG A 10 3.15 16.49 -35.53
N LYS A 11 4.31 16.47 -34.87
CA LYS A 11 5.57 16.96 -35.44
C LYS A 11 6.01 16.15 -36.66
N ALA A 12 5.86 14.82 -36.63
CA ALA A 12 6.16 13.95 -37.76
C ALA A 12 5.30 14.24 -39.00
N LEU A 13 4.05 14.67 -38.80
CA LEU A 13 3.15 15.11 -39.88
C LEU A 13 3.36 16.57 -40.30
N GLY A 14 4.32 17.29 -39.70
CA GLY A 14 4.61 18.69 -40.01
C GLY A 14 3.51 19.68 -39.60
N LEU A 15 2.57 19.27 -38.75
CA LEU A 15 1.41 20.09 -38.38
C LEU A 15 1.75 21.08 -37.28
N SER A 16 1.42 22.37 -37.50
CA SER A 16 1.42 23.36 -36.42
C SER A 16 0.24 23.11 -35.47
N GLN A 17 0.32 23.60 -34.23
CA GLN A 17 -0.82 23.52 -33.29
C GLN A 17 -2.07 24.21 -33.86
N LYS A 18 -1.89 25.34 -34.58
CA LYS A 18 -3.00 26.03 -35.24
C LYS A 18 -3.64 25.16 -36.33
N ALA A 19 -2.83 24.50 -37.16
CA ALA A 19 -3.32 23.61 -38.20
C ALA A 19 -4.01 22.36 -37.63
N LEU A 20 -3.47 21.77 -36.57
CA LEU A 20 -4.08 20.60 -35.95
C LEU A 20 -5.41 20.93 -35.26
N SER A 21 -5.51 22.08 -34.59
CA SER A 21 -6.72 22.49 -33.85
C SER A 21 -7.84 23.03 -34.74
N ASP A 22 -7.57 23.38 -35.99
CA ASP A 22 -8.52 24.04 -36.90
C ASP A 22 -9.84 23.27 -37.09
N GLY A 23 -10.97 23.93 -36.88
CA GLY A 23 -12.30 23.29 -36.94
C GLY A 23 -12.58 22.23 -35.87
N ILE A 24 -11.70 22.04 -34.87
CA ILE A 24 -11.89 21.09 -33.76
C ILE A 24 -11.95 21.82 -32.41
N CYS A 25 -10.94 22.64 -32.10
CA CYS A 25 -10.87 23.41 -30.85
C CYS A 25 -9.99 24.65 -31.03
N THR A 26 -9.81 25.44 -29.96
CA THR A 26 -8.88 26.59 -30.03
C THR A 26 -7.43 26.13 -29.92
N GLN A 27 -6.49 26.86 -30.55
CA GLN A 27 -5.06 26.61 -30.37
C GLN A 27 -4.65 26.64 -28.89
N ALA A 28 -5.26 27.52 -28.08
CA ALA A 28 -4.99 27.60 -26.64
C ALA A 28 -5.42 26.33 -25.90
N THR A 29 -6.55 25.71 -26.30
CA THR A 29 -7.00 24.42 -25.77
C THR A 29 -6.00 23.31 -26.10
N LEU A 30 -5.54 23.24 -27.35
CA LEU A 30 -4.53 22.27 -27.77
C LEU A 30 -3.17 22.48 -27.07
N SER A 31 -2.75 23.74 -26.89
CA SER A 31 -1.51 24.07 -26.18
C SER A 31 -1.57 23.64 -24.71
N LYS A 32 -2.71 23.84 -24.03
CA LYS A 32 -2.91 23.36 -22.64
C LYS A 32 -2.91 21.83 -22.56
N PHE A 33 -3.43 21.16 -23.58
CA PHE A 33 -3.40 19.70 -23.67
C PHE A 33 -1.96 19.19 -23.84
N GLU A 34 -1.19 19.75 -24.78
CA GLU A 34 0.19 19.33 -25.07
C GLU A 34 1.17 19.69 -23.93
N ASN A 35 1.02 20.85 -23.29
CA ASN A 35 2.02 21.33 -22.32
C ASN A 35 1.67 21.02 -20.86
N ASN A 36 0.38 20.95 -20.50
CA ASN A 36 -0.05 20.85 -19.11
C ASN A 36 -0.90 19.59 -18.83
N GLY A 37 -1.07 18.72 -19.83
CA GLY A 37 -1.85 17.49 -19.70
C GLY A 37 -3.33 17.67 -19.33
N LYS A 38 -3.89 18.88 -19.47
CA LYS A 38 -5.31 19.13 -19.23
C LYS A 38 -6.10 18.72 -20.46
N ALA A 39 -6.61 17.49 -20.44
CA ALA A 39 -7.45 16.95 -21.51
C ALA A 39 -8.76 17.76 -21.64
N PRO A 40 -9.11 18.24 -22.84
CA PRO A 40 -10.45 18.77 -23.12
C PRO A 40 -11.48 17.63 -23.17
N ALA A 41 -12.72 17.94 -23.53
CA ALA A 41 -13.76 16.92 -23.70
C ALA A 41 -13.29 15.79 -24.63
N ILE A 42 -13.60 14.53 -24.29
CA ILE A 42 -13.10 13.33 -25.00
C ILE A 42 -13.37 13.37 -26.51
N ARG A 43 -14.49 13.98 -26.93
CA ARG A 43 -14.85 14.21 -28.33
C ARG A 43 -13.80 15.05 -29.07
N ILE A 44 -13.30 16.12 -28.44
CA ILE A 44 -12.24 16.97 -29.02
C ILE A 44 -10.98 16.14 -29.20
N VAL A 45 -10.61 15.35 -28.19
CA VAL A 45 -9.37 14.58 -28.26
C VAL A 45 -9.46 13.46 -29.30
N ALA A 46 -10.60 12.78 -29.41
CA ALA A 46 -10.84 11.78 -30.45
C ALA A 46 -10.72 12.37 -31.87
N GLN A 47 -11.28 13.57 -32.11
CA GLN A 47 -11.15 14.26 -33.39
C GLN A 47 -9.70 14.65 -33.70
N LEU A 48 -8.94 15.09 -32.70
CA LEU A 48 -7.52 15.39 -32.87
C LEU A 48 -6.70 14.12 -33.16
N CYS A 49 -6.97 13.00 -32.48
CA CYS A 49 -6.32 11.71 -32.72
C CYS A 49 -6.61 11.22 -34.14
N GLN A 50 -7.86 11.32 -34.60
CA GLN A 50 -8.25 10.97 -35.96
C GLN A 50 -7.45 11.75 -37.01
N ARG A 51 -7.23 13.05 -36.80
CA ARG A 51 -6.43 13.90 -37.71
C ARG A 51 -4.94 13.58 -37.68
N LEU A 52 -4.44 13.00 -36.58
CA LEU A 52 -3.07 12.51 -36.45
C LEU A 52 -2.89 11.06 -36.93
N HIS A 53 -3.96 10.42 -37.39
CA HIS A 53 -4.00 8.98 -37.66
C HIS A 53 -3.54 8.14 -36.46
N LEU A 54 -3.96 8.56 -35.26
CA LEU A 54 -3.82 7.83 -34.02
C LEU A 54 -5.20 7.30 -33.60
N GLN A 55 -5.21 6.12 -33.00
CA GLN A 55 -6.37 5.69 -32.25
C GLN A 55 -6.43 6.44 -30.92
N LEU A 56 -7.63 6.64 -30.39
CA LEU A 56 -7.80 7.29 -29.10
C LEU A 56 -7.08 6.52 -27.98
N GLU A 57 -7.04 5.19 -28.08
CA GLU A 57 -6.31 4.26 -27.21
C GLU A 57 -4.79 4.45 -27.23
N ASP A 58 -4.20 4.92 -28.34
CA ASP A 58 -2.76 5.22 -28.39
C ASP A 58 -2.40 6.40 -27.46
N VAL A 59 -3.33 7.35 -27.34
CA VAL A 59 -3.15 8.60 -26.58
C VAL A 59 -3.72 8.46 -25.16
N PHE A 60 -4.77 7.67 -25.00
CA PHE A 60 -5.40 7.28 -23.74
C PHE A 60 -5.42 5.76 -23.66
N PRO A 61 -4.29 5.13 -23.27
CA PRO A 61 -4.25 3.68 -23.14
C PRO A 61 -5.35 3.24 -22.19
N THR A 62 -6.25 2.38 -22.67
CA THR A 62 -7.33 1.76 -21.88
C THR A 62 -6.77 1.04 -20.66
N GLU A 63 -5.54 0.54 -20.80
CA GLU A 63 -4.68 -0.03 -19.75
C GLU A 63 -4.53 0.87 -18.53
N ARG A 64 -4.34 2.19 -18.71
CA ARG A 64 -4.20 3.12 -17.57
C ARG A 64 -5.50 3.35 -16.81
N VAL A 65 -6.65 3.21 -17.48
CA VAL A 65 -7.96 3.31 -16.84
C VAL A 65 -8.26 2.04 -16.04
N ALA A 66 -7.88 0.87 -16.60
CA ALA A 66 -7.96 -0.41 -15.90
C ALA A 66 -7.07 -0.40 -14.63
N ASP A 67 -5.81 0.01 -14.76
CA ASP A 67 -4.88 0.08 -13.62
C ASP A 67 -5.38 1.06 -12.55
N ALA A 68 -5.96 2.21 -12.92
CA ALA A 68 -6.52 3.16 -11.96
C ALA A 68 -7.72 2.59 -11.17
N ALA A 69 -8.56 1.77 -11.81
CA ALA A 69 -9.66 1.09 -11.14
C ALA A 69 -9.13 0.03 -10.16
N VAL A 70 -8.11 -0.74 -10.57
CA VAL A 70 -7.43 -1.70 -9.70
C VAL A 70 -6.79 -0.99 -8.52
N LEU A 71 -6.03 0.07 -8.74
CA LEU A 71 -5.34 0.84 -7.70
C LEU A 71 -6.30 1.33 -6.61
N LYS A 72 -7.47 1.84 -7.00
CA LYS A 72 -8.51 2.27 -6.05
C LYS A 72 -9.04 1.13 -5.18
N GLU A 73 -9.12 -0.09 -5.71
CA GLU A 73 -9.46 -1.26 -4.89
C GLU A 73 -8.29 -1.70 -4.01
N LEU A 74 -7.04 -1.60 -4.49
CA LEU A 74 -5.85 -1.88 -3.68
C LEU A 74 -5.75 -0.95 -2.47
N GLU A 75 -6.06 0.34 -2.61
CA GLU A 75 -6.12 1.29 -1.49
C GLU A 75 -7.13 0.85 -0.41
N LYS A 76 -8.30 0.35 -0.83
CA LYS A 76 -9.31 -0.17 0.10
C LYS A 76 -8.86 -1.46 0.77
N ILE A 77 -8.25 -2.38 0.01
CA ILE A 77 -7.68 -3.62 0.53
C ILE A 77 -6.59 -3.32 1.58
N GLU A 78 -5.71 -2.35 1.31
CA GLU A 78 -4.68 -1.91 2.25
C GLU A 78 -5.30 -1.37 3.53
N PHE A 79 -6.39 -0.59 3.43
CA PHE A 79 -7.14 -0.13 4.60
C PHE A 79 -7.84 -1.26 5.36
N ASP A 80 -8.41 -2.24 4.67
CA ASP A 80 -9.04 -3.41 5.28
C ASP A 80 -7.99 -4.25 6.05
N LEU A 81 -6.78 -4.41 5.50
CA LEU A 81 -5.64 -5.03 6.19
C LEU A 81 -5.25 -4.29 7.47
N ILE A 82 -5.17 -2.96 7.40
CA ILE A 82 -4.85 -2.10 8.54
C ILE A 82 -5.87 -2.29 9.67
N THR A 83 -7.15 -2.28 9.32
CA THR A 83 -8.26 -2.43 10.26
C THR A 83 -8.49 -3.87 10.71
N SER A 84 -7.76 -4.83 10.16
CA SER A 84 -7.86 -6.27 10.44
C SER A 84 -9.17 -6.91 9.95
N GLU A 85 -9.78 -6.34 8.91
CA GLU A 85 -10.96 -6.87 8.23
C GLU A 85 -10.51 -7.78 7.07
N TYR A 86 -9.81 -8.87 7.40
CA TYR A 86 -9.15 -9.73 6.42
C TYR A 86 -10.11 -10.43 5.44
N ASP A 87 -11.31 -10.79 5.91
CA ASP A 87 -12.35 -11.40 5.06
C ASP A 87 -12.81 -10.44 3.96
N ASP A 88 -12.89 -9.14 4.24
CA ASP A 88 -13.29 -8.13 3.26
C ASP A 88 -12.14 -7.82 2.30
N ALA A 89 -10.90 -7.78 2.80
CA ALA A 89 -9.70 -7.69 1.98
C ALA A 89 -9.60 -8.87 0.97
N GLU A 90 -9.86 -10.11 1.43
CA GLU A 90 -9.85 -11.29 0.57
C GLU A 90 -10.96 -11.25 -0.50
N LYS A 91 -12.18 -10.85 -0.13
CA LYS A 91 -13.28 -10.66 -1.10
C LYS A 91 -12.92 -9.64 -2.18
N ARG A 92 -12.34 -8.50 -1.81
CA ARG A 92 -11.92 -7.47 -2.77
C ARG A 92 -10.78 -7.95 -3.67
N LEU A 93 -9.80 -8.66 -3.12
CA LEU A 93 -8.72 -9.26 -3.92
C LEU A 93 -9.28 -10.21 -4.98
N ASN A 94 -10.25 -11.04 -4.62
CA ASN A 94 -10.91 -11.96 -5.56
C ASN A 94 -11.67 -11.23 -6.68
N GLN A 95 -12.24 -10.05 -6.41
CA GLN A 95 -12.93 -9.24 -7.43
C GLN A 95 -11.98 -8.66 -8.48
N ILE A 96 -10.72 -8.43 -8.12
CA ILE A 96 -9.70 -7.84 -9.00
C ILE A 96 -8.66 -8.87 -9.49
N ALA A 97 -8.85 -10.16 -9.18
CA ALA A 97 -7.88 -11.21 -9.45
C ALA A 97 -7.59 -11.39 -10.94
N ASP A 98 -8.61 -11.27 -11.79
CA ASP A 98 -8.50 -11.44 -13.24
C ASP A 98 -8.39 -10.10 -13.99
N LEU A 99 -8.44 -8.96 -13.28
CA LEU A 99 -8.29 -7.66 -13.91
C LEU A 99 -6.84 -7.45 -14.36
N PRO A 100 -6.61 -6.86 -15.54
CA PRO A 100 -5.25 -6.64 -16.02
C PRO A 100 -4.55 -5.57 -15.18
N ARG A 101 -3.23 -5.76 -15.02
CA ARG A 101 -2.32 -4.85 -14.29
C ARG A 101 -1.09 -4.64 -15.15
N HIS A 102 -0.91 -3.46 -15.70
CA HIS A 102 0.18 -3.19 -16.64
C HIS A 102 1.34 -2.51 -15.92
N ASP A 103 1.00 -1.49 -15.12
CA ASP A 103 1.93 -0.72 -14.31
C ASP A 103 2.65 -1.58 -13.24
N GLN A 104 3.96 -1.33 -13.10
CA GLN A 104 4.84 -2.09 -12.20
C GLN A 104 4.51 -1.83 -10.73
N GLU A 105 4.19 -0.58 -10.35
CA GLU A 105 3.81 -0.25 -8.99
C GLU A 105 2.50 -0.94 -8.60
N THR A 106 1.54 -0.99 -9.52
CA THR A 106 0.25 -1.69 -9.32
C THR A 106 0.46 -3.20 -9.15
N LYS A 107 1.37 -3.82 -9.91
CA LYS A 107 1.75 -5.24 -9.74
C LYS A 107 2.38 -5.49 -8.37
N LEU A 108 3.36 -4.66 -7.99
CA LEU A 108 4.04 -4.74 -6.69
C LEU A 108 3.04 -4.62 -5.53
N GLN A 109 2.16 -3.63 -5.57
CA GLN A 109 1.15 -3.43 -4.54
C GLN A 109 0.15 -4.59 -4.46
N TYR A 110 -0.27 -5.14 -5.61
CA TYR A 110 -1.14 -6.31 -5.64
C TYR A 110 -0.48 -7.54 -4.99
N CYS A 111 0.77 -7.87 -5.36
CA CYS A 111 1.48 -9.00 -4.77
C CYS A 111 1.72 -8.81 -3.27
N PHE A 112 2.06 -7.59 -2.85
CA PHE A 112 2.23 -7.24 -1.44
C PHE A 112 0.93 -7.48 -0.65
N LEU A 113 -0.19 -6.90 -1.10
CA LEU A 113 -1.46 -7.00 -0.39
C LEU A 113 -1.98 -8.43 -0.37
N LYS A 114 -1.86 -9.16 -1.50
CA LYS A 114 -2.25 -10.56 -1.58
C LYS A 114 -1.43 -11.44 -0.64
N GLY A 115 -0.11 -11.23 -0.56
CA GLY A 115 0.77 -11.91 0.38
C GLY A 115 0.40 -11.63 1.83
N TYR A 116 0.12 -10.37 2.20
CA TYR A 116 -0.27 -10.02 3.57
C TYR A 116 -1.62 -10.59 3.96
N VAL A 117 -2.62 -10.54 3.09
CA VAL A 117 -3.93 -11.17 3.35
C VAL A 117 -3.76 -12.66 3.58
N ALA A 118 -2.96 -13.34 2.75
CA ALA A 118 -2.68 -14.77 2.93
C ALA A 118 -1.96 -15.06 4.25
N ALA A 119 -0.92 -14.27 4.58
CA ALA A 119 -0.14 -14.45 5.82
C ALA A 119 -1.01 -14.27 7.07
N LEU A 120 -1.81 -13.20 7.11
CA LEU A 120 -2.62 -12.84 8.28
C LEU A 120 -3.90 -13.67 8.42
N SER A 121 -4.35 -14.30 7.34
CA SER A 121 -5.47 -15.24 7.33
C SER A 121 -5.05 -16.71 7.53
N GLN A 122 -3.79 -16.94 7.91
CA GLN A 122 -3.23 -18.29 8.17
C GLN A 122 -3.36 -19.25 6.98
N ARG A 123 -3.19 -18.74 5.76
CA ARG A 123 -3.08 -19.56 4.55
C ARG A 123 -1.76 -20.35 4.56
N PRO A 124 -1.63 -21.42 3.74
CA PRO A 124 -0.40 -22.19 3.65
C PRO A 124 0.81 -21.31 3.38
N ILE A 125 1.92 -21.57 4.08
CA ILE A 125 3.14 -20.77 3.96
C ILE A 125 3.65 -20.72 2.51
N SER A 126 3.50 -21.79 1.74
CA SER A 126 3.87 -21.83 0.32
C SER A 126 3.21 -20.73 -0.50
N ASP A 127 1.92 -20.49 -0.27
CA ASP A 127 1.14 -19.50 -1.00
C ASP A 127 1.58 -18.08 -0.62
N VAL A 128 1.87 -17.88 0.66
CA VAL A 128 2.36 -16.61 1.18
C VAL A 128 3.73 -16.30 0.56
N LEU A 129 4.67 -17.23 0.64
CA LEU A 129 6.02 -17.07 0.11
C LEU A 129 6.02 -16.85 -1.41
N PHE A 130 5.15 -17.53 -2.16
CA PHE A 130 5.06 -17.34 -3.60
C PHE A 130 4.70 -15.91 -4.02
N ASN A 131 3.84 -15.21 -3.26
CA ASN A 131 3.49 -13.82 -3.55
C ASN A 131 4.67 -12.87 -3.27
N PHE A 132 5.45 -13.13 -2.22
CA PHE A 132 6.59 -12.30 -1.86
C PHE A 132 7.82 -12.60 -2.72
N ASP A 133 7.99 -13.84 -3.17
CA ASP A 133 9.06 -14.21 -4.11
C ASP A 133 8.93 -13.44 -5.42
N GLN A 134 7.72 -13.33 -5.99
CA GLN A 134 7.46 -12.50 -7.18
C GLN A 134 7.92 -11.04 -7.02
N ILE A 135 7.86 -10.48 -5.80
CA ILE A 135 8.36 -9.13 -5.53
C ILE A 135 9.90 -9.15 -5.54
N ILE A 136 10.50 -10.05 -4.78
CA ILE A 136 11.94 -10.09 -4.52
C ILE A 136 12.74 -10.49 -5.76
N THR A 137 12.22 -11.43 -6.57
CA THR A 137 12.99 -12.07 -7.65
C THR A 137 12.67 -11.55 -9.05
N ASP A 138 11.53 -10.88 -9.23
CA ASP A 138 11.07 -10.41 -10.55
C ASP A 138 10.74 -8.92 -10.54
N LEU A 139 9.76 -8.50 -9.73
CA LEU A 139 9.21 -7.14 -9.83
C LEU A 139 10.10 -6.04 -9.21
N ASP A 140 10.96 -6.36 -8.25
CA ASP A 140 11.89 -5.43 -7.58
C ASP A 140 13.25 -6.09 -7.30
N GLU A 141 13.85 -6.73 -8.31
CA GLU A 141 15.13 -7.45 -8.21
C GLU A 141 16.29 -6.60 -7.64
N GLN A 142 16.27 -5.29 -7.90
CA GLN A 142 17.27 -4.36 -7.38
C GLN A 142 17.06 -3.99 -5.90
N HIS A 143 15.97 -4.47 -5.29
CA HIS A 143 15.55 -4.13 -3.93
C HIS A 143 15.48 -2.62 -3.69
N ALA A 144 15.04 -1.88 -4.70
CA ALA A 144 15.07 -0.41 -4.71
C ALA A 144 13.83 0.19 -4.04
N THR A 145 12.74 -0.57 -3.94
CA THR A 145 11.47 -0.07 -3.43
C THR A 145 11.16 -0.56 -2.01
N ILE A 146 10.24 0.13 -1.33
CA ILE A 146 9.70 -0.31 -0.04
C ILE A 146 9.03 -1.69 -0.10
N TYR A 147 8.59 -2.14 -1.29
CA TYR A 147 7.91 -3.42 -1.46
C TYR A 147 8.81 -4.61 -1.12
N THR A 148 10.12 -4.51 -1.34
CA THR A 148 11.06 -5.55 -0.87
C THR A 148 11.06 -5.67 0.65
N GLN A 149 11.03 -4.55 1.39
CA GLN A 149 10.96 -4.59 2.85
C GLN A 149 9.60 -5.11 3.33
N LEU A 150 8.51 -4.78 2.64
CA LEU A 150 7.19 -5.34 2.91
C LEU A 150 7.18 -6.85 2.67
N ALA A 151 7.82 -7.33 1.60
CA ALA A 151 7.93 -8.74 1.28
C ALA A 151 8.73 -9.51 2.34
N TYR A 152 9.85 -8.95 2.83
CA TYR A 152 10.58 -9.53 3.96
C TYR A 152 9.73 -9.56 5.23
N CYS A 153 9.04 -8.48 5.57
CA CYS A 153 8.17 -8.45 6.75
C CYS A 153 7.05 -9.49 6.65
N GLY A 154 6.36 -9.58 5.51
CA GLY A 154 5.31 -10.57 5.26
C GLY A 154 5.82 -12.01 5.28
N THR A 155 7.03 -12.24 4.76
CA THR A 155 7.73 -13.54 4.86
C THR A 155 8.03 -13.89 6.32
N GLY A 156 8.47 -12.91 7.12
CA GLY A 156 8.67 -13.06 8.56
C GLY A 156 7.39 -13.48 9.30
N ILE A 157 6.26 -12.82 8.99
CA ILE A 157 4.93 -13.19 9.52
C ILE A 157 4.59 -14.64 9.14
N ALA A 158 4.86 -15.04 7.91
CA ALA A 158 4.57 -16.40 7.42
C ALA A 158 5.35 -17.47 8.22
N TYR A 159 6.66 -17.27 8.41
CA TYR A 159 7.49 -18.17 9.20
C TYR A 159 7.09 -18.18 10.68
N GLN A 160 6.74 -17.01 11.25
CA GLN A 160 6.24 -16.92 12.62
C GLN A 160 4.96 -17.73 12.81
N ASN A 161 4.00 -17.61 11.88
CA ASN A 161 2.76 -18.38 11.91
C ASN A 161 2.98 -19.88 11.75
N ASN A 162 4.09 -20.29 11.13
CA ASN A 162 4.51 -21.69 11.02
C ASN A 162 5.38 -22.17 12.19
N ASN A 163 5.55 -21.36 13.23
CA ASN A 163 6.41 -21.61 14.41
C ASN A 163 7.91 -21.74 14.09
N GLU A 164 8.37 -21.16 12.98
CA GLU A 164 9.79 -21.14 12.56
C GLU A 164 10.46 -19.81 12.92
N ASN A 165 10.54 -19.51 14.22
CA ASN A 165 10.97 -18.21 14.73
C ASN A 165 12.39 -17.81 14.31
N ASP A 166 13.33 -18.75 14.18
CA ASP A 166 14.69 -18.46 13.73
C ASP A 166 14.71 -17.89 12.31
N LYS A 167 13.87 -18.45 11.42
CA LYS A 167 13.70 -17.95 10.05
C LYS A 167 12.98 -16.61 10.06
N ALA A 168 11.92 -16.48 10.86
CA ALA A 168 11.19 -15.22 10.99
C ALA A 168 12.14 -14.08 11.44
N GLN A 169 12.99 -14.34 12.43
CA GLN A 169 13.97 -13.37 12.94
C GLN A 169 14.91 -12.88 11.85
N TYR A 170 15.41 -13.77 10.99
CA TYR A 170 16.28 -13.39 9.88
C TYR A 170 15.64 -12.34 8.96
N TYR A 171 14.35 -12.49 8.64
CA TYR A 171 13.65 -11.53 7.77
C TYR A 171 13.26 -10.24 8.50
N PHE A 172 12.80 -10.33 9.76
CA PHE A 172 12.49 -9.14 10.56
C PHE A 172 13.73 -8.29 10.85
N GLU A 173 14.90 -8.91 10.99
CA GLU A 173 16.17 -8.21 11.16
C GLU A 173 16.54 -7.37 9.92
N LYS A 174 16.27 -7.86 8.70
CA LYS A 174 16.44 -7.08 7.47
C LYS A 174 15.55 -5.84 7.46
N VAL A 175 14.28 -6.02 7.83
CA VAL A 175 13.30 -4.92 7.91
C VAL A 175 13.74 -3.89 8.94
N ARG A 176 14.16 -4.34 10.13
CA ARG A 176 14.65 -3.48 11.22
C ARG A 176 15.82 -2.60 10.79
N HIS A 177 16.77 -3.15 10.02
CA HIS A 177 17.90 -2.39 9.50
C HIS A 177 17.51 -1.37 8.43
N ALA A 178 16.52 -1.68 7.59
CA ALA A 178 16.08 -0.78 6.53
C ALA A 178 15.16 0.36 7.02
N LEU A 179 14.40 0.15 8.11
CA LEU A 179 13.39 1.09 8.62
C LEU A 179 13.85 2.56 8.72
N PRO A 180 15.05 2.90 9.25
CA PRO A 180 15.49 4.28 9.39
C PRO A 180 15.68 5.02 8.06
N ASP A 181 15.96 4.30 6.98
CA ASP A 181 16.31 4.86 5.67
C ASP A 181 15.10 4.97 4.73
N LEU A 182 13.92 4.50 5.15
CA LEU A 182 12.72 4.53 4.33
C LEU A 182 12.09 5.93 4.24
N SER A 183 11.66 6.31 3.03
CA SER A 183 11.04 7.61 2.77
C SER A 183 9.62 7.73 3.37
N LEU A 184 9.33 8.89 3.95
CA LEU A 184 8.05 9.28 4.53
C LEU A 184 7.36 10.40 3.72
N GLU A 185 7.57 10.42 2.40
CA GLU A 185 7.07 11.47 1.51
C GLU A 185 5.57 11.38 1.20
N THR A 186 4.99 10.17 1.15
CA THR A 186 3.59 9.95 0.76
C THR A 186 2.79 9.32 1.88
N THR A 187 1.48 9.52 1.89
CA THR A 187 0.58 8.87 2.85
C THR A 187 0.72 7.35 2.82
N ALA A 188 0.86 6.75 1.63
CA ALA A 188 1.08 5.32 1.48
C ALA A 188 2.42 4.86 2.07
N SER A 189 3.52 5.60 1.82
CA SER A 189 4.83 5.24 2.39
C SER A 189 4.83 5.33 3.90
N VAL A 190 4.18 6.35 4.48
CA VAL A 190 3.97 6.49 5.92
C VAL A 190 3.23 5.28 6.49
N TRP A 191 2.12 4.86 5.88
CA TRP A 191 1.33 3.72 6.35
C TRP A 191 2.14 2.41 6.30
N ARG A 192 2.94 2.23 5.25
CA ARG A 192 3.80 1.05 5.07
C ARG A 192 4.95 1.03 6.06
N VAL A 193 5.61 2.17 6.33
CA VAL A 193 6.66 2.23 7.37
C VAL A 193 6.09 1.93 8.75
N ILE A 194 4.91 2.46 9.08
CA ILE A 194 4.23 2.13 10.34
C ILE A 194 3.88 0.64 10.40
N ASN A 195 3.41 0.06 9.29
CA ASN A 195 3.12 -1.38 9.17
C ASN A 195 4.35 -2.23 9.50
N LEU A 196 5.48 -1.92 8.85
CA LEU A 196 6.76 -2.60 9.04
C LEU A 196 7.21 -2.51 10.50
N ALA A 197 7.18 -1.31 11.10
CA ALA A 197 7.56 -1.11 12.48
C ALA A 197 6.65 -1.88 13.45
N PHE A 198 5.33 -1.88 13.21
CA PHE A 198 4.36 -2.59 14.04
C PHE A 198 4.57 -4.11 14.01
N TYR A 199 4.64 -4.73 12.84
CA TYR A 199 4.80 -6.19 12.75
C TYR A 199 6.18 -6.65 13.22
N THR A 200 7.23 -5.88 12.91
CA THR A 200 8.58 -6.16 13.41
C THR A 200 8.61 -6.06 14.94
N GLY A 201 8.01 -5.02 15.53
CA GLY A 201 7.89 -4.90 16.99
C GLY A 201 7.10 -6.04 17.62
N SER A 202 5.97 -6.40 17.01
CA SER A 202 5.14 -7.54 17.43
C SER A 202 5.89 -8.88 17.40
N PHE A 203 6.82 -9.06 16.44
CA PHE A 203 7.67 -10.23 16.39
C PHE A 203 8.67 -10.27 17.56
N TYR A 204 9.40 -9.18 17.80
CA TYR A 204 10.35 -9.11 18.93
C TYR A 204 9.65 -9.31 20.28
N ALA A 205 8.44 -8.79 20.43
CA ALA A 205 7.58 -9.07 21.59
C ALA A 205 7.30 -10.58 21.77
N SER A 206 7.04 -11.30 20.67
CA SER A 206 6.71 -12.73 20.71
C SER A 206 7.88 -13.62 21.12
N ILE A 207 9.13 -13.17 20.87
CA ILE A 207 10.36 -13.85 21.30
C ILE A 207 10.92 -13.30 22.62
N HIS A 208 10.11 -12.52 23.36
CA HIS A 208 10.47 -11.90 24.64
C HIS A 208 11.59 -10.85 24.59
N GLU A 209 11.93 -10.33 23.41
CA GLU A 209 12.82 -9.18 23.24
C GLU A 209 12.05 -7.85 23.40
N ASN A 210 11.51 -7.63 24.60
CA ASN A 210 10.61 -6.52 24.90
C ASN A 210 11.25 -5.14 24.65
N ASP A 211 12.55 -4.99 24.90
CA ASP A 211 13.26 -3.72 24.68
C ASP A 211 13.31 -3.32 23.21
N GLN A 212 13.49 -4.29 22.30
CA GLN A 212 13.51 -4.03 20.86
C GLN A 212 12.10 -3.79 20.34
N SER A 213 11.13 -4.56 20.83
CA SER A 213 9.71 -4.32 20.57
C SER A 213 9.33 -2.89 20.93
N GLU A 214 9.62 -2.42 22.15
CA GLU A 214 9.20 -1.11 22.60
C GLU A 214 9.85 0.02 21.80
N LYS A 215 11.12 -0.11 21.39
CA LYS A 215 11.78 0.87 20.49
C LYS A 215 11.05 1.00 19.16
N LEU A 216 10.65 -0.13 18.55
CA LEU A 216 9.94 -0.16 17.28
C LEU A 216 8.51 0.38 17.41
N LEU A 217 7.81 0.03 18.49
CA LEU A 217 6.47 0.53 18.77
C LEU A 217 6.48 2.03 19.08
N ALA A 218 7.45 2.53 19.84
CA ALA A 218 7.64 3.96 20.08
C ALA A 218 7.96 4.72 18.79
N TYR A 219 8.78 4.14 17.91
CA TYR A 219 9.04 4.69 16.57
C TYR A 219 7.75 4.78 15.72
N ALA A 220 6.94 3.72 15.72
CA ALA A 220 5.63 3.71 15.04
C ALA A 220 4.70 4.81 15.59
N VAL A 221 4.61 4.98 16.92
CA VAL A 221 3.80 6.03 17.56
C VAL A 221 4.30 7.43 17.19
N LYS A 222 5.62 7.64 17.14
CA LYS A 222 6.22 8.92 16.74
C LYS A 222 5.79 9.32 15.32
N ILE A 223 5.87 8.38 14.37
CA ILE A 223 5.41 8.62 12.99
C ILE A 223 3.91 8.87 12.96
N CYS A 224 3.12 8.07 13.68
CA CYS A 224 1.68 8.26 13.75
C CYS A 224 1.30 9.67 14.26
N ALA A 225 2.00 10.17 15.28
CA ALA A 225 1.79 11.50 15.82
C ALA A 225 2.18 12.60 14.81
N GLN A 226 3.30 12.43 14.10
CA GLN A 226 3.80 13.38 13.11
C GLN A 226 2.87 13.52 11.89
N PHE A 227 2.29 12.40 11.43
CA PHE A 227 1.45 12.37 10.22
C PHE A 227 -0.05 12.22 10.51
N HIS A 228 -0.46 12.35 11.78
CA HIS A 228 -1.85 12.25 12.23
C HIS A 228 -2.55 10.93 11.85
N VAL A 229 -1.81 9.82 11.87
CA VAL A 229 -2.33 8.48 11.58
C VAL A 229 -2.88 7.87 12.86
N THR A 230 -4.20 7.70 12.95
CA THR A 230 -4.86 7.29 14.20
C THR A 230 -5.13 5.78 14.30
N PHE A 231 -5.32 5.08 13.19
CA PHE A 231 -5.70 3.66 13.18
C PHE A 231 -4.59 2.72 13.66
N TYR A 232 -3.32 3.02 13.34
CA TYR A 232 -2.19 2.22 13.82
C TYR A 232 -1.89 2.47 15.30
N VAL A 233 -2.13 3.69 15.80
CA VAL A 233 -1.96 4.01 17.23
C VAL A 233 -2.79 3.08 18.08
N ALA A 234 -4.03 2.79 17.68
CA ALA A 234 -4.88 1.85 18.39
C ALA A 234 -4.24 0.45 18.53
N LYS A 235 -3.67 -0.07 17.44
CA LYS A 235 -3.00 -1.39 17.44
C LYS A 235 -1.73 -1.38 18.27
N VAL A 236 -0.90 -0.34 18.13
CA VAL A 236 0.35 -0.20 18.88
C VAL A 236 0.07 -0.10 20.38
N LYS A 237 -0.88 0.74 20.79
CA LYS A 237 -1.25 0.91 22.20
C LYS A 237 -1.82 -0.37 22.82
N PHE A 238 -2.61 -1.12 22.05
CA PHE A 238 -3.09 -2.43 22.50
C PHE A 238 -1.94 -3.41 22.74
N LEU A 239 -0.97 -3.49 21.82
CA LEU A 239 0.21 -4.35 22.01
C LEU A 239 1.06 -3.90 23.20
N GLN A 240 1.29 -2.60 23.37
CA GLN A 240 2.00 -2.07 24.56
C GLN A 240 1.29 -2.45 25.86
N ALA A 241 -0.05 -2.43 25.89
CA ALA A 241 -0.82 -2.87 27.04
C ALA A 241 -0.65 -4.36 27.37
N GLN A 242 -0.38 -5.19 26.37
CA GLN A 242 -0.13 -6.62 26.55
C GLN A 242 1.28 -6.91 27.09
N LEU A 243 2.23 -6.00 26.83
CA LEU A 243 3.64 -6.16 27.23
C LEU A 243 3.95 -5.56 28.60
N THR A 244 3.20 -4.54 29.02
CA THR A 244 3.43 -3.89 30.32
C THR A 244 2.99 -4.78 31.49
N GLN A 245 3.78 -4.77 32.56
CA GLN A 245 3.45 -5.43 33.83
C GLN A 245 2.83 -4.44 34.84
N ASP A 246 2.86 -3.14 34.57
CA ASP A 246 2.23 -2.13 35.43
C ASP A 246 0.74 -2.03 35.12
N ALA A 247 -0.09 -2.39 36.11
CA ALA A 247 -1.54 -2.37 36.00
C ALA A 247 -2.12 -0.97 35.73
N THR A 248 -1.44 0.11 36.18
CA THR A 248 -1.91 1.48 35.95
C THR A 248 -1.68 1.86 34.48
N ALA A 249 -0.43 1.72 34.02
CA ALA A 249 -0.07 1.94 32.63
C ALA A 249 -0.88 1.04 31.67
N GLN A 250 -1.14 -0.20 32.05
CA GLN A 250 -1.96 -1.13 31.25
C GLN A 250 -3.37 -0.58 31.02
N ARG A 251 -4.04 -0.08 32.06
CA ARG A 251 -5.39 0.48 31.94
C ARG A 251 -5.42 1.73 31.07
N GLU A 252 -4.42 2.60 31.20
CA GLU A 252 -4.29 3.79 30.36
C GLU A 252 -4.11 3.42 28.88
N LEU A 253 -3.19 2.51 28.59
CA LEU A 253 -2.93 2.03 27.22
C LEU A 253 -4.15 1.35 26.60
N LEU A 254 -4.91 0.56 27.38
CA LEU A 254 -6.17 -0.06 26.92
C LEU A 254 -7.25 1.00 26.64
N SER A 255 -7.36 2.02 27.48
CA SER A 255 -8.29 3.14 27.28
C SER A 255 -7.96 3.90 26.00
N ASP A 256 -6.68 4.23 25.78
CA ASP A 256 -6.20 4.91 24.58
C ASP A 256 -6.45 4.05 23.34
N ALA A 257 -6.10 2.77 23.38
CA ALA A 257 -6.35 1.83 22.29
C ALA A 257 -7.84 1.78 21.93
N ALA A 258 -8.72 1.72 22.93
CA ALA A 258 -10.17 1.73 22.73
C ALA A 258 -10.67 3.06 22.17
N ALA A 259 -10.15 4.20 22.63
CA ALA A 259 -10.52 5.53 22.13
C ALA A 259 -10.19 5.67 20.64
N PHE A 260 -8.95 5.35 20.25
CA PHE A 260 -8.55 5.39 18.84
C PHE A 260 -9.29 4.35 17.99
N ALA A 261 -9.56 3.15 18.53
CA ALA A 261 -10.34 2.15 17.81
C ALA A 261 -11.79 2.62 17.55
N ARG A 262 -12.43 3.30 18.50
CA ARG A 262 -13.78 3.90 18.32
C ARG A 262 -13.78 4.99 17.27
N ILE A 263 -12.82 5.92 17.31
CA ILE A 263 -12.71 7.00 16.32
C ILE A 263 -12.58 6.44 14.90
N ASN A 264 -11.84 5.34 14.74
CA ASN A 264 -11.63 4.68 13.45
C ASN A 264 -12.70 3.64 13.08
N ASN A 265 -13.75 3.47 13.90
CA ASN A 265 -14.77 2.44 13.72
C ASN A 265 -14.21 1.01 13.60
N ASN A 266 -13.05 0.72 14.20
CA ASN A 266 -12.41 -0.59 14.14
C ASN A 266 -13.09 -1.56 15.12
N ARG A 267 -14.12 -2.27 14.64
CA ARG A 267 -14.93 -3.18 15.45
C ARG A 267 -14.16 -4.42 15.90
N GLN A 268 -13.26 -4.95 15.06
CA GLN A 268 -12.48 -6.14 15.39
C GLN A 268 -11.51 -5.86 16.54
N LEU A 269 -10.82 -4.72 16.51
CA LEU A 269 -9.91 -4.33 17.56
C LEU A 269 -10.65 -4.07 18.87
N LEU A 270 -11.83 -3.43 18.83
CA LEU A 270 -12.66 -3.23 20.03
C LEU A 270 -13.08 -4.57 20.67
N LYS A 271 -13.45 -5.56 19.86
CA LYS A 271 -13.74 -6.92 20.37
C LYS A 271 -12.51 -7.53 21.05
N LYS A 272 -11.33 -7.46 20.41
CA LYS A 272 -10.07 -7.97 20.98
C LYS A 272 -9.71 -7.28 22.30
N ILE A 273 -9.82 -5.94 22.36
CA ILE A 273 -9.58 -5.16 23.58
C ILE A 273 -10.54 -5.62 24.68
N SER A 274 -11.84 -5.71 24.40
CA SER A 274 -12.84 -6.13 25.40
C SER A 274 -12.60 -7.55 25.92
N SER A 275 -12.26 -8.49 25.04
CA SER A 275 -11.95 -9.87 25.42
C SER A 275 -10.71 -9.93 26.31
N TYR A 276 -9.69 -9.14 26.00
CA TYR A 276 -8.46 -9.07 26.79
C TYR A 276 -8.70 -8.43 28.16
N SER A 277 -9.42 -7.30 28.20
CA SER A 277 -9.78 -6.63 29.46
C SER A 277 -10.60 -7.50 30.40
N ASN A 278 -11.45 -8.38 29.87
CA ASN A 278 -12.23 -9.32 30.68
C ASN A 278 -11.40 -10.51 31.20
N SER A 279 -10.22 -10.75 30.62
CA SER A 279 -9.31 -11.84 31.02
C SER A 279 -8.23 -11.42 32.02
N LEU A 280 -8.11 -10.12 32.30
CA LEU A 280 -7.25 -9.54 33.34
C LEU A 280 -7.92 -9.62 34.71
#